data_AF-I0H658-F1
#
_entry.id   AF-I0H658-F1
#
_cell.length_a   1.000
_cell.length_b   1.000
_cell.length_c   1.000
_cell.angle_alpha   90.00
_cell.angle_beta   90.00
_cell.angle_gamma   90.00
#
_symmetry.space_group_name_H-M   'P 1'
#
loop_
_entity.id
_entity.type
_entity.pdbx_description
1 polymer ?
#
loop_
_entity_poly.entity_id
_entity_poly.type
_entity_poly.pdbx_seq_one_letter_code
_entity_poly.pdbx_strand_id
1 'polypeptide(L)'
;MAVGQVRTRVVHRLLLTASLAVGTLASFVPVAAQAAPLPAAAPRSIACIPGEATAADRAIADQLRPLMNGRRLGSAVSGRAIACARIIVARVKARDLPERAAVIAMTTAIAESTLKNHRVAHDHDSLGLFQQRPSQGWGSTAELTDPAYATDAFLKAMMRKFPGGGWMTGGIGAICQHVQTSAYPGAYSPEAHDAALIVSRLWSGGSSAVTGSAPPAVTDSGSPAATPVSPTTPTASPTPTGPFQRVTATAETEIGTLTGHHELLMADWDGDSHDDLMVVNGAGLATGKTEVRILNGTRDFTSLSLITATAIEATDERHDYTAADWNGDGRPDLVAVQKTGTDSGKVEVRIADGDSFRDLILDVTTSLPVDDRAQFAMVDWNADGRLDLVAVRTFGTASGKVEVQVLDGAANLQRELLPAIVTAEPVQDGMQVQVTDWNRDKRPDVVLVRKPATAEGKTELHVLDGAAKLSRTLVKARTLLGLADERYAVLVTDASGDKRPDMVVVQKTGTANGRAHVWVLGG
;
A
#
# COMPACT_ATOMS: atom_id res chain seq x y z
N MET A 1 -36.52 34.07 -27.49
CA MET A 1 -36.45 34.88 -28.74
C MET A 1 -37.23 36.17 -28.53
N ALA A 2 -36.78 37.27 -29.17
CA ALA A 2 -37.20 38.68 -29.05
C ALA A 2 -36.67 39.39 -27.78
N VAL A 3 -35.47 39.97 -27.76
CA VAL A 3 -34.96 41.18 -28.44
C VAL A 3 -35.69 42.46 -28.02
N GLY A 4 -35.03 43.24 -27.16
CA GLY A 4 -35.33 44.65 -26.91
C GLY A 4 -34.04 45.45 -26.98
N GLN A 5 -33.69 45.97 -28.16
CA GLN A 5 -32.80 47.12 -28.28
C GLN A 5 -33.57 48.40 -27.98
N VAL A 6 -32.85 49.47 -27.61
CA VAL A 6 -32.87 50.81 -28.25
C VAL A 6 -32.35 51.83 -27.22
N ARG A 7 -31.23 52.50 -27.53
CA ARG A 7 -31.17 53.95 -27.84
C ARG A 7 -29.74 54.41 -28.10
N THR A 8 -29.59 55.02 -29.26
CA THR A 8 -28.37 55.58 -29.82
C THR A 8 -28.49 57.11 -29.86
N ARG A 9 -27.32 57.78 -29.76
CA ARG A 9 -26.97 59.10 -30.32
C ARG A 9 -27.54 60.35 -29.64
N VAL A 10 -26.95 61.56 -29.68
CA VAL A 10 -25.68 62.22 -30.10
C VAL A 10 -25.94 63.69 -29.77
N VAL A 11 -24.99 64.48 -29.25
CA VAL A 11 -24.81 65.93 -29.56
C VAL A 11 -23.35 66.30 -29.19
N HIS A 12 -22.38 66.60 -30.07
CA HIS A 12 -22.12 67.71 -31.02
C HIS A 12 -21.23 68.85 -30.45
N ARG A 13 -20.35 69.36 -31.34
CA ARG A 13 -19.59 70.65 -31.35
C ARG A 13 -18.19 70.67 -30.70
N LEU A 14 -17.16 71.34 -31.23
CA LEU A 14 -16.87 72.00 -32.52
C LEU A 14 -15.36 72.44 -32.50
N LEU A 15 -14.66 72.31 -33.63
CA LEU A 15 -13.54 73.11 -34.20
C LEU A 15 -12.58 73.94 -33.30
N LEU A 16 -11.26 73.81 -33.52
CA LEU A 16 -10.46 74.79 -34.30
C LEU A 16 -9.02 74.32 -34.59
N THR A 17 -8.55 74.69 -35.78
CA THR A 17 -7.24 74.46 -36.41
C THR A 17 -6.18 75.48 -36.00
N ALA A 18 -4.91 75.08 -35.91
CA ALA A 18 -3.76 75.93 -36.26
C ALA A 18 -2.51 75.09 -36.56
N SER A 19 -2.02 75.18 -37.79
CA SER A 19 -0.74 74.66 -38.25
C SER A 19 0.33 75.74 -38.14
N LEU A 20 1.51 75.42 -37.62
CA LEU A 20 2.74 76.17 -37.91
C LEU A 20 3.94 75.22 -37.87
N ALA A 21 4.70 75.21 -38.96
CA ALA A 21 5.94 74.48 -39.12
C ALA A 21 7.13 75.45 -38.99
N VAL A 22 8.13 75.07 -38.18
CA VAL A 22 9.51 75.57 -38.25
C VAL A 22 10.42 74.40 -37.90
N GLY A 23 11.38 74.09 -38.76
CA GLY A 23 12.39 73.05 -38.53
C GLY A 23 13.69 73.62 -37.99
N THR A 24 14.44 72.82 -37.22
CA THR A 24 15.91 72.75 -37.24
C THR A 24 16.41 71.56 -36.41
N LEU A 25 17.33 70.84 -37.05
CA LEU A 25 18.34 69.84 -36.65
C LEU A 25 18.64 69.53 -35.16
N ALA A 26 18.61 68.21 -34.90
CA ALA A 26 19.58 67.39 -34.17
C ALA A 26 19.85 67.66 -32.68
N SER A 27 19.23 66.83 -31.84
CA SER A 27 19.86 66.28 -30.63
C SER A 27 19.33 64.87 -30.42
N PHE A 28 20.21 63.87 -30.51
CA PHE A 28 19.91 62.50 -30.12
C PHE A 28 19.67 62.47 -28.61
N VAL A 29 18.41 62.38 -28.19
CA VAL A 29 18.04 61.98 -26.83
C VAL A 29 17.72 60.49 -26.90
N PRO A 30 18.34 59.62 -26.10
CA PRO A 30 17.94 58.23 -26.08
C PRO A 30 16.50 58.19 -25.55
N VAL A 31 15.62 57.56 -26.32
CA VAL A 31 14.31 57.13 -25.83
C VAL A 31 14.58 56.15 -24.70
N ALA A 32 14.57 56.63 -23.45
CA ALA A 32 14.28 55.77 -22.33
C ALA A 32 12.83 55.37 -22.52
N ALA A 33 12.61 54.18 -23.09
CA ALA A 33 11.31 53.55 -23.07
C ALA A 33 10.85 53.53 -21.61
N GLN A 34 9.88 54.38 -21.28
CA GLN A 34 9.21 54.32 -20.01
C GLN A 34 8.42 53.00 -20.04
N ALA A 35 9.06 51.95 -19.52
CA ALA A 35 8.46 50.66 -19.36
C ALA A 35 7.14 50.86 -18.60
N ALA A 36 6.09 50.23 -19.10
CA ALA A 36 4.82 50.10 -18.41
C ALA A 36 5.08 49.73 -16.93
N PRO A 37 4.24 50.18 -15.98
CA PRO A 37 4.38 49.76 -14.59
C PRO A 37 4.42 48.24 -14.56
N LEU A 38 5.55 47.70 -14.09
CA LEU A 38 5.73 46.26 -13.90
C LEU A 38 4.51 45.74 -13.15
N PRO A 39 3.91 44.61 -13.58
CA PRO A 39 2.92 43.96 -12.74
C PRO A 39 3.55 43.77 -11.36
N ALA A 40 2.84 44.17 -10.31
CA ALA A 40 3.28 43.96 -8.93
C ALA A 40 3.79 42.51 -8.84
N ALA A 41 5.09 42.35 -8.60
CA ALA A 41 5.70 41.04 -8.56
C ALA A 41 4.91 40.19 -7.58
N ALA A 42 4.29 39.11 -8.07
CA ALA A 42 3.74 38.07 -7.22
C ALA A 42 4.79 37.76 -6.14
N PRO A 43 4.40 37.55 -4.87
CA PRO A 43 5.36 37.38 -3.79
C PRO A 43 6.37 36.33 -4.24
N ARG A 44 7.66 36.72 -4.30
CA ARG A 44 8.73 35.86 -4.78
C ARG A 44 8.73 34.59 -3.92
N SER A 45 8.18 33.49 -4.43
CA SER A 45 8.17 32.22 -3.72
C SER A 45 9.57 31.60 -3.80
N ILE A 46 10.47 32.08 -2.94
CA ILE A 46 11.88 31.69 -2.93
C ILE A 46 12.11 30.61 -1.86
N ALA A 47 12.40 29.41 -2.37
CA ALA A 47 13.16 28.28 -1.82
C ALA A 47 12.91 27.77 -0.38
N CYS A 48 12.61 26.46 -0.28
CA CYS A 48 12.70 25.64 0.93
C CYS A 48 14.13 25.18 1.27
N ILE A 49 15.20 25.97 1.07
CA ILE A 49 16.55 25.38 1.15
C ILE A 49 17.61 26.39 1.58
N PRO A 50 18.83 25.90 1.88
CA PRO A 50 19.98 26.27 1.05
C PRO A 50 20.31 25.19 0.01
N GLY A 51 20.05 25.49 -1.28
CA GLY A 51 20.37 24.65 -2.44
C GLY A 51 19.15 24.24 -3.27
N GLU A 52 18.70 25.11 -4.18
CA GLU A 52 17.53 25.00 -5.09
C GLU A 52 17.05 23.58 -5.48
N ALA A 53 15.75 23.43 -5.75
CA ALA A 53 15.16 22.15 -6.18
C ALA A 53 16.02 21.48 -7.26
N THR A 54 16.56 20.31 -6.92
CA THR A 54 17.54 19.62 -7.76
C THR A 54 16.86 18.95 -8.95
N ALA A 55 17.66 18.48 -9.91
CA ALA A 55 17.14 17.63 -10.98
C ALA A 55 16.52 16.34 -10.41
N ALA A 56 17.09 15.78 -9.34
CA ALA A 56 16.54 14.62 -8.65
C ALA A 56 15.18 14.92 -8.02
N ASP A 57 15.02 16.10 -7.40
CA ASP A 57 13.73 16.50 -6.82
C ASP A 57 12.64 16.68 -7.88
N ARG A 58 13.01 17.23 -9.04
CA ARG A 58 12.10 17.33 -10.20
C ARG A 58 11.72 15.96 -10.75
N ALA A 59 12.70 15.07 -10.92
CA ALA A 59 12.45 13.70 -11.37
C ALA A 59 11.53 12.93 -10.42
N ILE A 60 11.73 13.07 -9.09
CA ILE A 60 10.84 12.50 -8.08
C ILE A 60 9.43 13.08 -8.22
N ALA A 61 9.30 14.40 -8.36
CA ALA A 61 7.99 15.03 -8.54
C ALA A 61 7.27 14.53 -9.80
N ASP A 62 8.00 14.36 -10.91
CA ASP A 62 7.43 13.87 -12.17
C ASP A 62 6.99 12.40 -12.07
N GLN A 63 7.75 11.57 -11.35
CA GLN A 63 7.39 10.17 -11.04
C GLN A 63 6.14 10.06 -10.17
N LEU A 64 5.99 10.94 -9.18
CA LEU A 64 4.88 10.89 -8.24
C LEU A 64 3.58 11.51 -8.79
N ARG A 65 3.69 12.49 -9.71
CA ARG A 65 2.55 13.24 -10.25
C ARG A 65 1.38 12.39 -10.76
N PRO A 66 1.57 11.29 -11.52
CA PRO A 66 0.46 10.46 -11.97
C PRO A 66 -0.18 9.60 -10.87
N LEU A 67 0.48 9.42 -9.73
CA LEU A 67 0.03 8.55 -8.62
C LEU A 67 -0.73 9.32 -7.52
N MET A 68 -0.72 10.65 -7.60
CA MET A 68 -1.26 11.53 -6.57
C MET A 68 -2.73 11.88 -6.82
N ASN A 69 -3.53 11.79 -5.76
CA ASN A 69 -4.97 12.04 -5.78
C ASN A 69 -5.44 12.99 -4.66
N GLY A 70 -4.52 13.53 -3.87
CA GLY A 70 -4.81 14.49 -2.81
C GLY A 70 -5.46 15.77 -3.35
N ARG A 71 -6.33 16.37 -2.53
CA ARG A 71 -7.13 17.53 -2.95
C ARG A 71 -6.31 18.81 -3.01
N ARG A 72 -5.27 18.92 -2.18
CA ARG A 72 -4.43 20.12 -2.07
C ARG A 72 -3.16 20.00 -2.90
N LEU A 73 -2.39 18.92 -2.73
CA LEU A 73 -1.16 18.72 -3.49
C LEU A 73 -1.45 18.07 -4.84
N GLY A 74 -1.89 16.82 -4.85
CA GLY A 74 -2.28 16.11 -6.07
C GLY A 74 -1.22 16.21 -7.17
N SER A 75 -1.69 16.35 -8.40
CA SER A 75 -0.82 16.53 -9.57
C SER A 75 -0.01 17.84 -9.58
N ALA A 76 -0.21 18.75 -8.62
CA ALA A 76 0.57 19.98 -8.49
C ALA A 76 1.93 19.79 -7.78
N VAL A 77 2.29 18.54 -7.42
CA VAL A 77 3.62 18.24 -6.87
C VAL A 77 4.74 18.71 -7.81
N SER A 78 5.73 19.37 -7.23
CA SER A 78 6.85 19.98 -7.93
C SER A 78 8.17 19.64 -7.25
N GLY A 79 9.29 19.76 -7.97
CA GLY A 79 10.61 19.57 -7.36
C GLY A 79 10.84 20.47 -6.14
N ARG A 80 10.19 21.65 -6.08
CA ARG A 80 10.24 22.51 -4.90
C ARG A 80 9.52 21.89 -3.70
N ALA A 81 8.35 21.28 -3.92
CA ALA A 81 7.64 20.54 -2.86
C ALA A 81 8.47 19.36 -2.34
N ILE A 82 9.12 18.62 -3.24
CA ILE A 82 10.02 17.51 -2.89
C ILE A 82 11.24 18.00 -2.11
N ALA A 83 11.80 19.16 -2.45
CA ALA A 83 12.89 19.75 -1.69
C ALA A 83 12.48 20.11 -0.24
N CYS A 84 11.26 20.63 -0.03
CA CYS A 84 10.72 20.85 1.33
C CYS A 84 10.50 19.51 2.05
N ALA A 85 9.94 18.53 1.36
CA ALA A 85 9.65 17.19 1.89
C ALA A 85 10.92 16.46 2.38
N ARG A 86 12.05 16.62 1.68
CA ARG A 86 13.35 16.08 2.09
C ARG A 86 13.77 16.57 3.47
N ILE A 87 13.50 17.84 3.79
CA ILE A 87 13.85 18.38 5.10
C ILE A 87 13.00 17.69 6.18
N ILE A 88 11.70 17.52 5.95
CA ILE A 88 10.81 16.83 6.88
C ILE A 88 11.35 15.42 7.15
N VAL A 89 11.62 14.65 6.10
CA VAL A 89 12.17 13.29 6.21
C VAL A 89 13.53 13.27 6.93
N ALA A 90 14.44 14.18 6.59
CA ALA A 90 15.75 14.26 7.22
C ALA A 90 15.66 14.57 8.72
N ARG A 91 14.75 15.45 9.14
CA ARG A 91 14.55 15.78 10.56
C ARG A 91 13.93 14.62 11.34
N VAL A 92 12.99 13.89 10.75
CA VAL A 92 12.40 12.70 11.40
C VAL A 92 13.49 11.64 11.62
N LYS A 93 14.31 11.37 10.59
CA LYS A 93 15.46 10.45 10.70
C LYS A 93 16.48 10.91 11.74
N ALA A 94 16.82 12.19 11.77
CA ALA A 94 17.78 12.75 12.73
C ALA A 94 17.29 12.69 14.20
N ARG A 95 16.03 12.34 14.42
CA ARG A 95 15.42 12.18 15.75
C ARG A 95 15.14 10.71 16.08
N ASP A 96 15.64 9.76 15.27
CA ASP A 96 15.42 8.32 15.40
C ASP A 96 13.93 7.94 15.47
N LEU A 97 13.07 8.71 14.79
CA LEU A 97 11.64 8.44 14.71
C LEU A 97 11.33 7.57 13.48
N PRO A 98 10.33 6.68 13.58
CA PRO A 98 9.95 5.78 12.49
C PRO A 98 9.34 6.56 11.30
N GLU A 99 9.35 5.92 10.13
CA GLU A 99 8.81 6.48 8.88
C GLU A 99 7.38 7.02 9.02
N ARG A 100 6.54 6.37 9.84
CA ARG A 100 5.18 6.85 10.16
C ARG A 100 5.16 8.28 10.69
N ALA A 101 6.13 8.67 11.51
CA ALA A 101 6.23 10.05 12.01
C ALA A 101 6.49 11.05 10.87
N ALA A 102 7.23 10.63 9.83
CA ALA A 102 7.40 11.43 8.62
C ALA A 102 6.10 11.50 7.81
N VAL A 103 5.33 10.42 7.68
CA VAL A 103 4.02 10.47 6.99
C VAL A 103 3.07 11.42 7.71
N ILE A 104 3.01 11.40 9.04
CA ILE A 104 2.17 12.32 9.83
C ILE A 104 2.61 13.79 9.64
N ALA A 105 3.91 14.06 9.74
CA ALA A 105 4.46 15.39 9.52
C ALA A 105 4.25 15.88 8.07
N MET A 106 4.42 14.99 7.08
CA MET A 106 4.21 15.28 5.67
C MET A 106 2.73 15.57 5.38
N THR A 107 1.81 14.76 5.91
CA THR A 107 0.36 14.96 5.78
C THR A 107 -0.04 16.32 6.33
N THR A 108 0.50 16.68 7.50
CA THR A 108 0.28 18.00 8.07
C THR A 108 0.81 19.10 7.16
N ALA A 109 2.05 19.02 6.68
CA ALA A 109 2.63 20.06 5.83
C ALA A 109 1.93 20.19 4.46
N ILE A 110 1.41 19.10 3.89
CA ILE A 110 0.58 19.13 2.67
C ILE A 110 -0.74 19.83 2.95
N ALA A 111 -1.43 19.45 4.04
CA ALA A 111 -2.66 20.10 4.41
C ALA A 111 -2.42 21.60 4.65
N GLU A 112 -1.49 21.96 5.51
CA GLU A 112 -1.31 23.35 5.94
C GLU A 112 -0.82 24.29 4.83
N SER A 113 0.09 23.83 3.96
CA SER A 113 0.74 24.73 3.00
C SER A 113 0.91 24.16 1.58
N THR A 114 0.44 22.94 1.33
CA THR A 114 0.73 22.24 0.07
C THR A 114 2.25 22.13 -0.16
N LEU A 115 3.00 21.87 0.92
CA LEU A 115 4.47 21.86 0.95
C LEU A 115 5.12 23.16 0.45
N LYS A 116 4.56 24.32 0.84
CA LYS A 116 5.13 25.64 0.54
C LYS A 116 5.58 26.30 1.84
N ASN A 117 6.87 26.59 1.95
CA ASN A 117 7.37 27.29 3.14
C ASN A 117 7.03 28.79 3.07
N HIS A 118 6.02 29.23 3.82
CA HIS A 118 5.57 30.63 3.84
C HIS A 118 6.42 31.47 4.80
N ARG A 119 7.20 32.41 4.25
CA ARG A 119 8.04 33.32 5.05
C ARG A 119 7.32 34.59 5.52
N VAL A 120 6.15 34.84 4.97
CA VAL A 120 5.28 35.97 5.29
C VAL A 120 3.93 35.40 5.69
N ALA A 121 3.37 35.90 6.78
CA ALA A 121 2.07 35.44 7.25
C ALA A 121 0.97 35.87 6.28
N HIS A 122 0.09 34.92 5.96
CA HIS A 122 -1.05 35.15 5.06
C HIS A 122 -2.39 35.13 5.80
N ASP A 123 -2.47 34.42 6.91
CA ASP A 123 -3.61 34.39 7.83
C ASP A 123 -3.10 34.54 9.27
N HIS A 124 -3.64 35.52 10.00
CA HIS A 124 -3.12 35.98 11.29
C HIS A 124 -1.59 36.17 11.30
N ASP A 125 -0.86 35.35 12.07
CA ASP A 125 0.60 35.28 12.18
C ASP A 125 1.15 33.88 11.83
N SER A 126 0.40 33.08 11.06
CA SER A 126 0.79 31.71 10.65
C SER A 126 1.93 31.72 9.64
N LEU A 127 2.96 30.91 9.88
CA LEU A 127 4.21 30.86 9.10
C LEU A 127 4.67 29.43 8.83
N GLY A 128 5.53 29.27 7.84
CA GLY A 128 6.27 28.03 7.62
C GLY A 128 5.48 26.93 6.90
N LEU A 129 6.09 25.74 6.82
CA LEU A 129 5.50 24.54 6.21
C LEU A 129 4.22 24.05 6.92
N PHE A 130 4.16 24.24 8.23
CA PHE A 130 3.09 23.75 9.10
C PHE A 130 2.10 24.85 9.50
N GLN A 131 2.20 26.05 8.91
CA GLN A 131 1.37 27.21 9.25
C GLN A 131 1.25 27.46 10.77
N GLN A 132 2.38 27.31 11.47
CA GLN A 132 2.47 27.46 12.92
C GLN A 132 2.49 28.94 13.31
N ARG A 133 2.01 29.28 14.51
CA ARG A 133 1.83 30.66 14.96
C ARG A 133 2.74 31.01 16.14
N PRO A 134 3.53 32.10 16.07
CA PRO A 134 4.25 32.62 17.22
C PRO A 134 3.34 32.92 18.41
N SER A 135 2.16 33.50 18.15
CA SER A 135 1.18 33.82 19.21
C SER A 135 0.63 32.60 19.96
N GLN A 136 0.79 31.39 19.41
CA GLN A 136 0.37 30.13 20.05
C GLN A 136 1.55 29.37 20.69
N GLY A 137 2.73 30.00 20.76
CA GLY A 137 3.90 29.44 21.43
C GLY A 137 4.66 28.40 20.63
N TRP A 138 4.47 28.33 19.31
CA TRP A 138 5.20 27.38 18.45
C TRP A 138 6.67 27.75 18.22
N GLY A 139 7.03 29.03 18.34
CA GLY A 139 8.38 29.56 18.11
C GLY A 139 8.36 31.02 17.63
N SER A 140 9.52 31.63 17.46
CA SER A 140 9.66 32.96 16.84
C SER A 140 9.42 32.92 15.32
N THR A 141 9.15 34.07 14.71
CA THR A 141 9.01 34.18 13.24
C THR A 141 10.20 33.59 12.48
N ALA A 142 11.44 33.86 12.95
CA ALA A 142 12.64 33.34 12.29
C ALA A 142 12.68 31.80 12.36
N GLU A 143 12.37 31.23 13.52
CA GLU A 143 12.32 29.79 13.75
C GLU A 143 11.21 29.10 12.93
N LEU A 144 10.00 29.66 12.87
CA LEU A 144 8.90 29.03 12.14
C LEU A 144 9.06 29.07 10.62
N THR A 145 9.86 30.00 10.10
CA THR A 145 10.21 30.04 8.67
C THR A 145 11.41 29.14 8.31
N ASP A 146 12.06 28.54 9.30
CA ASP A 146 13.05 27.47 9.11
C ASP A 146 12.32 26.10 9.07
N PRO A 147 12.29 25.42 7.91
CA PRO A 147 11.66 24.11 7.78
C PRO A 147 12.19 23.06 8.77
N ALA A 148 13.48 23.11 9.13
CA ALA A 148 14.08 22.16 10.05
C ALA A 148 13.52 22.34 11.47
N TYR A 149 13.49 23.60 11.94
CA TYR A 149 12.90 23.93 13.22
C TYR A 149 11.40 23.63 13.26
N ALA A 150 10.64 24.09 12.27
CA ALA A 150 9.19 23.92 12.23
C ALA A 150 8.80 22.43 12.27
N THR A 151 9.54 21.57 11.55
CA THR A 151 9.37 20.11 11.61
C THR A 151 9.65 19.58 13.01
N ASP A 152 10.77 19.96 13.62
CA ASP A 152 11.12 19.53 14.97
C ASP A 152 10.10 19.98 16.03
N ALA A 153 9.57 21.20 15.90
CA ALA A 153 8.53 21.73 16.76
C ALA A 153 7.23 20.91 16.64
N PHE A 154 6.82 20.58 15.41
CA PHE A 154 5.69 19.69 15.14
C PHE A 154 5.87 18.31 15.78
N LEU A 155 7.01 17.66 15.54
CA LEU A 155 7.29 16.32 16.08
C LEU A 155 7.30 16.32 17.61
N LYS A 156 7.89 17.35 18.24
CA LYS A 156 7.85 17.52 19.70
C LYS A 156 6.41 17.69 20.20
N ALA A 157 5.58 18.46 19.52
CA ALA A 157 4.18 18.62 19.89
C ALA A 157 3.38 17.32 19.76
N MET A 158 3.60 16.56 18.68
CA MET A 158 3.02 15.23 18.48
C MET A 158 3.34 14.30 19.64
N MET A 159 4.61 14.18 20.01
CA MET A 159 5.03 13.31 21.11
C MET A 159 4.46 13.74 22.46
N ARG A 160 4.34 15.06 22.72
CA ARG A 160 3.74 15.57 23.96
C ARG A 160 2.23 15.29 24.05
N LYS A 161 1.51 15.43 22.94
CA LYS A 161 0.05 15.27 22.91
C LYS A 161 -0.39 13.79 22.87
N PHE A 162 0.50 12.90 22.44
CA PHE A 162 0.29 11.45 22.43
C PHE A 162 1.31 10.73 23.32
N PRO A 163 1.27 10.94 24.66
CA PRO A 163 2.12 10.19 25.58
C PRO A 163 1.80 8.69 25.48
N GLY A 164 2.82 7.84 25.57
CA GLY A 164 2.67 6.39 25.39
C GLY A 164 2.58 5.92 23.93
N GLY A 165 2.70 6.82 22.95
CA GLY A 165 2.90 6.44 21.55
C GLY A 165 1.63 6.17 20.74
N GLY A 166 0.46 6.64 21.19
CA GLY A 166 -0.81 6.45 20.46
C GLY A 166 -0.84 7.02 19.02
N TRP A 167 0.11 7.89 18.67
CA TRP A 167 0.33 8.32 17.28
C TRP A 167 0.84 7.20 16.36
N MET A 168 1.31 6.08 16.91
CA MET A 168 1.80 4.93 16.14
C MET A 168 0.67 4.08 15.53
N THR A 169 -0.54 4.13 16.10
CA THR A 169 -1.65 3.25 15.71
C THR A 169 -2.93 4.01 15.32
N GLY A 170 -3.09 5.27 15.71
CA GLY A 170 -4.26 6.09 15.37
C GLY A 170 -4.30 6.60 13.91
N GLY A 171 -5.49 7.00 13.43
CA GLY A 171 -5.67 7.56 12.08
C GLY A 171 -4.84 8.82 11.85
N ILE A 172 -4.08 8.86 10.74
CA ILE A 172 -3.08 9.92 10.48
C ILE A 172 -3.73 11.31 10.48
N GLY A 173 -4.87 11.49 9.81
CA GLY A 173 -5.57 12.78 9.78
C GLY A 173 -6.05 13.23 11.15
N ALA A 174 -6.55 12.30 11.99
CA ALA A 174 -6.96 12.59 13.36
C ALA A 174 -5.77 12.98 14.25
N ILE A 175 -4.63 12.31 14.07
CA ILE A 175 -3.38 12.69 14.74
C ILE A 175 -2.96 14.10 14.32
N CYS A 176 -2.91 14.39 13.02
CA CYS A 176 -2.54 15.72 12.51
C CYS A 176 -3.45 16.81 13.10
N GLN A 177 -4.77 16.59 13.04
CA GLN A 177 -5.77 17.49 13.63
C GLN A 177 -5.56 17.68 15.12
N HIS A 178 -5.30 16.61 15.88
CA HIS A 178 -5.08 16.70 17.31
C HIS A 178 -3.81 17.49 17.64
N VAL A 179 -2.74 17.30 16.86
CA VAL A 179 -1.49 18.04 17.03
C VAL A 179 -1.68 19.53 16.74
N GLN A 180 -2.23 19.87 15.58
CA GLN A 180 -2.37 21.25 15.09
C GLN A 180 -3.52 22.01 15.74
N THR A 181 -4.58 21.32 16.18
CA THR A 181 -5.81 21.94 16.71
C THR A 181 -6.42 22.94 15.72
N SER A 182 -6.62 22.50 14.47
CA SER A 182 -7.20 23.32 13.40
C SER A 182 -8.73 23.40 13.50
N ALA A 183 -9.33 24.43 12.90
CA ALA A 183 -10.78 24.57 12.79
C ALA A 183 -11.42 23.61 11.76
N TYR A 184 -10.61 22.89 10.98
CA TYR A 184 -11.06 22.03 9.87
C TYR A 184 -10.58 20.58 10.04
N PRO A 185 -11.23 19.78 10.90
CA PRO A 185 -10.75 18.44 11.26
C PRO A 185 -10.65 17.46 10.08
N GLY A 186 -11.49 17.60 9.05
CA GLY A 186 -11.48 16.75 7.86
C GLY A 186 -10.42 17.11 6.80
N ALA A 187 -9.59 18.13 7.02
CA ALA A 187 -8.67 18.64 6.00
C ALA A 187 -7.41 17.78 5.81
N TYR A 188 -7.06 16.92 6.77
CA TYR A 188 -5.80 16.19 6.76
C TYR A 188 -5.91 14.80 6.11
N SER A 189 -6.98 14.05 6.39
CA SER A 189 -7.14 12.67 5.90
C SER A 189 -7.03 12.51 4.38
N PRO A 190 -7.59 13.41 3.55
CA PRO A 190 -7.46 13.32 2.09
C PRO A 190 -6.01 13.45 1.58
N GLU A 191 -5.11 14.02 2.36
CA GLU A 191 -3.72 14.28 1.95
C GLU A 191 -2.75 13.17 2.41
N ALA A 192 -3.22 12.21 3.22
CA ALA A 192 -2.37 11.17 3.80
C ALA A 192 -1.80 10.20 2.75
N HIS A 193 -2.54 9.96 1.65
CA HIS A 193 -2.09 9.15 0.52
C HIS A 193 -0.88 9.79 -0.17
N ASP A 194 -1.02 11.02 -0.64
CA ASP A 194 0.06 11.78 -1.28
C ASP A 194 1.28 11.93 -0.35
N ALA A 195 1.05 12.15 0.95
CA ALA A 195 2.09 12.21 1.97
C ALA A 195 2.91 10.92 2.06
N ALA A 196 2.23 9.77 2.06
CA ALA A 196 2.88 8.46 2.13
C ALA A 196 3.73 8.18 0.89
N LEU A 197 3.23 8.53 -0.31
CA LEU A 197 3.98 8.41 -1.56
C LEU A 197 5.29 9.21 -1.55
N ILE A 198 5.23 10.47 -1.09
CA ILE A 198 6.42 11.33 -1.00
C ILE A 198 7.42 10.80 0.03
N VAL A 199 6.94 10.42 1.22
CA VAL A 199 7.79 9.92 2.30
C VAL A 199 8.49 8.63 1.87
N SER A 200 7.76 7.65 1.34
CA SER A 200 8.32 6.41 0.81
C SER A 200 9.48 6.67 -0.17
N ARG A 201 9.26 7.56 -1.15
CA ARG A 201 10.27 7.88 -2.16
C ARG A 201 11.54 8.53 -1.59
N LEU A 202 11.40 9.35 -0.54
CA LEU A 202 12.51 10.06 0.09
C LEU A 202 13.18 9.27 1.21
N TRP A 203 12.46 8.32 1.83
CA TRP A 203 12.94 7.53 2.94
C TRP A 203 14.00 6.51 2.50
N SER A 204 13.89 5.95 1.30
CA SER A 204 14.82 4.93 0.80
C SER A 204 16.13 5.48 0.23
N GLY A 205 16.32 6.81 0.18
CA GLY A 205 17.54 7.47 -0.31
C GLY A 205 17.70 7.36 -1.82
N GLY A 206 17.58 8.48 -2.54
CA GLY A 206 17.77 8.50 -3.99
C GLY A 206 19.20 8.12 -4.39
N SER A 207 19.44 6.85 -4.69
CA SER A 207 20.66 6.34 -5.32
C SER A 207 20.30 5.72 -6.66
N SER A 208 20.46 6.50 -7.72
CA SER A 208 20.78 5.98 -9.05
C SER A 208 21.93 6.82 -9.59
N ALA A 209 23.12 6.25 -9.53
CA ALA A 209 24.24 6.62 -10.38
C ALA A 209 24.80 5.32 -10.96
N VAL A 210 24.42 5.06 -12.21
CA VAL A 210 25.07 4.11 -13.11
C VAL A 210 26.47 4.63 -13.42
N THR A 211 27.50 3.83 -13.14
CA THR A 211 28.72 3.81 -13.95
C THR A 211 29.22 2.36 -13.99
N GLY A 212 29.11 1.75 -15.16
CA GLY A 212 29.71 0.44 -15.42
C GLY A 212 31.23 0.54 -15.53
N SER A 213 31.89 -0.58 -15.23
CA SER A 213 33.00 -1.10 -16.03
C SER A 213 33.32 -2.53 -15.58
N ALA A 214 33.30 -3.48 -16.52
CA ALA A 214 34.08 -4.73 -16.45
C ALA A 214 35.59 -4.39 -16.53
N PRO A 215 36.57 -5.27 -16.18
CA PRO A 215 36.86 -6.58 -16.84
C PRO A 215 37.60 -7.61 -15.90
N PRO A 216 38.44 -8.56 -16.39
CA PRO A 216 38.15 -9.82 -17.09
C PRO A 216 38.62 -11.09 -16.29
N ALA A 217 38.34 -12.28 -16.84
CA ALA A 217 38.80 -13.58 -16.32
C ALA A 217 40.20 -13.97 -16.83
N VAL A 218 41.08 -14.56 -15.98
CA VAL A 218 42.19 -15.50 -16.33
C VAL A 218 42.67 -16.34 -15.11
N THR A 219 42.58 -17.67 -15.28
CA THR A 219 43.34 -18.86 -14.82
C THR A 219 43.98 -19.09 -13.44
N ASP A 220 43.84 -20.37 -13.06
CA ASP A 220 44.34 -21.27 -12.00
C ASP A 220 45.87 -21.32 -11.70
N SER A 221 46.24 -21.59 -10.43
CA SER A 221 47.18 -22.65 -9.96
C SER A 221 47.82 -22.33 -8.58
N GLY A 222 47.68 -23.24 -7.60
CA GLY A 222 48.69 -23.45 -6.54
C GLY A 222 48.25 -23.31 -5.07
N SER A 223 48.10 -24.45 -4.38
CA SER A 223 48.17 -24.62 -2.90
C SER A 223 49.58 -25.16 -2.55
N PRO A 224 50.06 -25.31 -1.27
CA PRO A 224 49.33 -25.24 0.02
C PRO A 224 50.07 -24.57 1.21
N ALA A 225 49.37 -24.32 2.33
CA ALA A 225 49.70 -24.87 3.67
C ALA A 225 49.06 -24.12 4.87
N ALA A 226 48.36 -24.92 5.69
CA ALA A 226 48.17 -24.86 7.15
C ALA A 226 47.31 -23.76 7.82
N THR A 227 46.09 -24.14 8.22
CA THR A 227 45.23 -23.50 9.22
C THR A 227 45.11 -24.35 10.50
N PRO A 228 44.98 -23.76 11.71
CA PRO A 228 44.51 -24.46 12.89
C PRO A 228 43.00 -24.26 13.14
N VAL A 229 42.33 -25.41 13.26
CA VAL A 229 41.03 -25.80 13.87
C VAL A 229 40.01 -24.76 14.40
N SER A 230 38.78 -24.87 13.90
CA SER A 230 37.51 -24.32 14.44
C SER A 230 36.68 -25.41 15.17
N PRO A 231 35.70 -25.03 16.04
CA PRO A 231 34.84 -25.97 16.76
C PRO A 231 33.89 -26.71 15.82
N THR A 232 33.50 -27.92 16.23
CA THR A 232 32.65 -28.90 15.53
C THR A 232 31.38 -28.34 14.89
N THR A 233 31.20 -28.67 13.61
CA THR A 233 30.04 -28.43 12.74
C THR A 233 28.76 -29.11 13.28
N PRO A 234 27.60 -28.42 13.33
CA PRO A 234 26.31 -29.09 13.41
C PRO A 234 26.05 -29.82 12.09
N THR A 235 25.67 -31.10 12.15
CA THR A 235 25.33 -31.92 11.00
C THR A 235 24.29 -31.19 10.12
N ALA A 236 24.67 -30.87 8.88
CA ALA A 236 23.75 -30.29 7.90
C ALA A 236 22.55 -31.23 7.72
N SER A 237 21.34 -30.73 7.98
CA SER A 237 20.11 -31.40 7.56
C SER A 237 20.17 -31.65 6.04
N PRO A 238 19.70 -32.81 5.54
CA PRO A 238 19.74 -33.09 4.11
C PRO A 238 18.98 -32.03 3.32
N THR A 239 19.54 -31.59 2.18
CA THR A 239 18.84 -30.72 1.23
C THR A 239 17.53 -31.38 0.81
N PRO A 240 16.37 -30.73 0.97
CA PRO A 240 15.10 -31.34 0.59
C PRO A 240 15.06 -31.62 -0.92
N THR A 241 14.45 -32.74 -1.31
CA THR A 241 14.18 -33.11 -2.71
C THR A 241 12.67 -33.07 -2.93
N GLY A 242 12.20 -32.63 -4.11
CA GLY A 242 10.77 -32.48 -4.43
C GLY A 242 10.43 -31.15 -5.10
N PRO A 243 9.15 -30.74 -5.14
CA PRO A 243 8.74 -29.41 -5.60
C PRO A 243 9.20 -28.32 -4.62
N PHE A 244 9.16 -27.05 -5.04
CA PHE A 244 9.52 -25.87 -4.23
C PHE A 244 10.97 -25.82 -3.74
N GLN A 245 11.90 -26.37 -4.53
CA GLN A 245 13.34 -26.36 -4.22
C GLN A 245 14.13 -25.30 -5.00
N ARG A 246 13.48 -24.58 -5.92
CA ARG A 246 14.11 -23.58 -6.77
C ARG A 246 13.27 -22.32 -6.83
N VAL A 247 13.90 -21.18 -6.61
CA VAL A 247 13.31 -19.87 -6.91
C VAL A 247 13.31 -19.69 -8.43
N THR A 248 12.13 -19.50 -9.01
CA THR A 248 11.91 -19.32 -10.45
C THR A 248 11.74 -17.85 -10.83
N ALA A 249 11.21 -17.02 -9.94
CA ALA A 249 11.08 -15.57 -10.12
C ALA A 249 11.23 -14.81 -8.79
N THR A 250 11.57 -13.52 -8.88
CA THR A 250 11.61 -12.59 -7.74
C THR A 250 11.16 -11.20 -8.16
N ALA A 251 10.43 -10.50 -7.30
CA ALA A 251 9.96 -9.14 -7.58
C ALA A 251 9.97 -8.22 -6.35
N GLU A 252 10.15 -6.93 -6.58
CA GLU A 252 9.99 -5.88 -5.55
C GLU A 252 8.72 -5.08 -5.83
N THR A 253 7.73 -5.21 -4.96
CA THR A 253 6.41 -4.64 -5.18
C THR A 253 6.32 -3.17 -4.77
N GLU A 254 5.35 -2.45 -5.34
CA GLU A 254 5.04 -1.07 -4.94
C GLU A 254 4.11 -0.97 -3.72
N ILE A 255 3.75 -2.10 -3.11
CA ILE A 255 2.82 -2.19 -1.96
C ILE A 255 3.27 -1.34 -0.76
N GLY A 256 4.58 -1.06 -0.65
CA GLY A 256 5.18 -0.42 0.51
C GLY A 256 5.11 -1.31 1.74
N THR A 257 5.29 -0.73 2.93
CA THR A 257 5.17 -1.49 4.19
C THR A 257 3.69 -1.68 4.55
N LEU A 258 3.27 -2.92 4.73
CA LEU A 258 1.94 -3.27 5.23
C LEU A 258 1.89 -3.13 6.75
N THR A 259 0.98 -2.31 7.27
CA THR A 259 0.77 -2.10 8.71
C THR A 259 -0.71 -2.16 9.05
N GLY A 260 -1.06 -2.67 10.24
CA GLY A 260 -2.45 -2.93 10.61
C GLY A 260 -2.93 -4.29 10.12
N HIS A 261 -4.23 -4.57 10.25
CA HIS A 261 -4.82 -5.81 9.77
C HIS A 261 -4.84 -5.83 8.24
N HIS A 262 -4.11 -6.78 7.65
CA HIS A 262 -4.00 -6.92 6.20
C HIS A 262 -3.87 -8.39 5.80
N GLU A 263 -4.35 -8.71 4.62
CA GLU A 263 -4.21 -10.02 3.99
C GLU A 263 -3.72 -9.87 2.54
N LEU A 264 -3.00 -10.88 2.07
CA LEU A 264 -2.53 -10.96 0.70
C LEU A 264 -3.27 -12.10 0.01
N LEU A 265 -3.80 -11.81 -1.17
CA LEU A 265 -4.52 -12.77 -2.00
C LEU A 265 -3.91 -12.76 -3.41
N MET A 266 -4.07 -13.86 -4.13
CA MET A 266 -3.69 -13.97 -5.54
C MET A 266 -4.92 -14.37 -6.34
N ALA A 267 -5.20 -13.64 -7.42
CA ALA A 267 -6.22 -14.00 -8.40
C ALA A 267 -6.00 -13.20 -9.69
N ASP A 268 -6.29 -13.79 -10.85
CA ASP A 268 -6.36 -13.07 -12.13
C ASP A 268 -7.54 -12.07 -12.11
N TRP A 269 -7.28 -10.83 -11.70
CA TRP A 269 -8.32 -9.84 -11.49
C TRP A 269 -8.71 -9.11 -12.77
N ASP A 270 -7.72 -8.80 -13.60
CA ASP A 270 -7.95 -8.10 -14.86
C ASP A 270 -8.33 -9.01 -16.04
N GLY A 271 -8.21 -10.34 -15.87
CA GLY A 271 -8.61 -11.36 -16.84
C GLY A 271 -7.53 -11.65 -17.90
N ASP A 272 -6.28 -11.31 -17.59
CA ASP A 272 -5.13 -11.48 -18.51
C ASP A 272 -4.46 -12.86 -18.41
N SER A 273 -5.05 -13.79 -17.65
CA SER A 273 -4.58 -15.15 -17.38
C SER A 273 -3.28 -15.22 -16.55
N HIS A 274 -2.89 -14.14 -15.89
CA HIS A 274 -1.84 -14.13 -14.88
C HIS A 274 -2.45 -13.67 -13.55
N ASP A 275 -2.11 -14.35 -12.46
CA ASP A 275 -2.61 -13.91 -11.17
C ASP A 275 -2.02 -12.56 -10.76
N ASP A 276 -2.89 -11.67 -10.31
CA ASP A 276 -2.55 -10.40 -9.70
C ASP A 276 -2.39 -10.54 -8.19
N LEU A 277 -1.53 -9.71 -7.61
CA LEU A 277 -1.37 -9.65 -6.16
C LEU A 277 -2.35 -8.63 -5.59
N MET A 278 -3.32 -9.10 -4.82
CA MET A 278 -4.28 -8.27 -4.10
C MET A 278 -3.84 -8.09 -2.65
N VAL A 279 -3.88 -6.86 -2.18
CA VAL A 279 -3.66 -6.48 -0.77
C VAL A 279 -4.97 -5.97 -0.22
N VAL A 280 -5.48 -6.65 0.81
CA VAL A 280 -6.69 -6.21 1.52
C VAL A 280 -6.28 -5.62 2.86
N ASN A 281 -6.64 -4.37 3.12
CA ASN A 281 -6.43 -3.70 4.40
C ASN A 281 -7.78 -3.58 5.10
N GLY A 282 -7.94 -4.18 6.28
CA GLY A 282 -9.26 -4.26 6.92
C GLY A 282 -9.79 -2.90 7.42
N ALA A 283 -8.89 -2.07 7.95
CA ALA A 283 -9.18 -0.67 8.18
C ALA A 283 -8.26 0.16 7.28
N GLY A 284 -8.72 0.42 6.06
CA GLY A 284 -8.09 1.30 5.10
C GLY A 284 -7.68 2.62 5.77
N LEU A 285 -6.40 2.97 5.62
CA LEU A 285 -5.73 3.99 6.42
C LEU A 285 -6.33 5.41 6.27
N ALA A 286 -7.12 5.65 5.20
CA ALA A 286 -7.71 6.94 4.85
C ALA A 286 -9.25 7.00 4.97
N THR A 287 -9.95 5.89 4.72
CA THR A 287 -11.42 5.87 4.61
C THR A 287 -12.11 5.31 5.84
N GLY A 288 -11.40 4.53 6.68
CA GLY A 288 -12.03 3.78 7.76
C GLY A 288 -12.95 2.67 7.26
N LYS A 289 -12.78 2.24 6.00
CA LYS A 289 -13.42 1.07 5.39
C LYS A 289 -12.37 0.06 4.99
N THR A 290 -12.76 -1.16 4.64
CA THR A 290 -11.84 -2.09 3.98
C THR A 290 -11.32 -1.47 2.68
N GLU A 291 -10.02 -1.63 2.38
CA GLU A 291 -9.36 -1.10 1.17
C GLU A 291 -8.67 -2.25 0.43
N VAL A 292 -8.80 -2.27 -0.90
CA VAL A 292 -8.09 -3.19 -1.78
C VAL A 292 -7.07 -2.44 -2.61
N ARG A 293 -5.89 -3.04 -2.77
CA ARG A 293 -4.86 -2.64 -3.75
C ARG A 293 -4.52 -3.84 -4.62
N ILE A 294 -4.41 -3.65 -5.93
CA ILE A 294 -4.15 -4.72 -6.89
C ILE A 294 -2.89 -4.39 -7.66
N LEU A 295 -1.96 -5.33 -7.76
CA LEU A 295 -0.72 -5.19 -8.50
C LEU A 295 -0.66 -6.21 -9.63
N ASN A 296 -0.38 -5.73 -10.83
CA ASN A 296 -0.50 -6.52 -12.05
C ASN A 296 0.54 -7.65 -12.12
N GLY A 297 0.07 -8.88 -12.34
CA GLY A 297 0.87 -10.09 -12.46
C GLY A 297 1.82 -10.10 -13.66
N THR A 298 1.37 -9.66 -14.84
CA THR A 298 2.22 -9.56 -16.05
C THR A 298 3.37 -8.55 -15.93
N ARG A 299 3.31 -7.67 -14.93
CA ARG A 299 4.35 -6.68 -14.62
C ARG A 299 5.16 -7.05 -13.39
N ASP A 300 5.25 -8.35 -13.07
CA ASP A 300 5.97 -8.85 -11.89
C ASP A 300 5.52 -8.14 -10.60
N PHE A 301 4.23 -7.79 -10.48
CA PHE A 301 3.69 -7.04 -9.33
C PHE A 301 4.37 -5.68 -9.07
N THR A 302 5.03 -5.10 -10.08
CA THR A 302 5.69 -3.78 -9.99
C THR A 302 4.78 -2.64 -10.40
N SER A 303 3.58 -2.93 -10.88
CA SER A 303 2.61 -1.93 -11.35
C SER A 303 1.33 -2.02 -10.54
N LEU A 304 0.92 -0.92 -9.90
CA LEU A 304 -0.38 -0.82 -9.24
C LEU A 304 -1.50 -0.66 -10.29
N SER A 305 -2.42 -1.62 -10.34
CA SER A 305 -3.62 -1.59 -11.19
C SER A 305 -4.77 -0.82 -10.55
N LEU A 306 -4.98 -1.03 -9.24
CA LEU A 306 -6.11 -0.46 -8.52
C LEU A 306 -5.75 -0.13 -7.08
N ILE A 307 -6.31 0.95 -6.55
CA ILE A 307 -6.46 1.21 -5.12
C ILE A 307 -7.85 1.79 -4.89
N THR A 308 -8.64 1.15 -4.02
CA THR A 308 -10.00 1.60 -3.73
C THR A 308 -10.45 1.19 -2.34
N ALA A 309 -11.25 2.05 -1.70
CA ALA A 309 -12.05 1.63 -0.56
C ALA A 309 -13.27 0.85 -1.05
N THR A 310 -13.61 -0.22 -0.34
CA THR A 310 -14.68 -1.13 -0.73
C THR A 310 -16.00 -0.76 -0.07
N ALA A 311 -17.07 -1.45 -0.47
CA ALA A 311 -18.38 -1.39 0.19
C ALA A 311 -18.35 -1.96 1.61
N ILE A 312 -17.37 -2.81 1.91
CA ILE A 312 -17.21 -3.46 3.20
C ILE A 312 -16.65 -2.44 4.20
N GLU A 313 -17.31 -2.30 5.34
CA GLU A 313 -16.92 -1.39 6.42
C GLU A 313 -15.54 -1.74 7.00
N ALA A 314 -15.05 -0.96 7.96
CA ALA A 314 -13.82 -1.32 8.67
C ALA A 314 -13.95 -2.71 9.32
N THR A 315 -12.92 -3.49 9.11
CA THR A 315 -12.73 -4.83 9.63
C THR A 315 -11.41 -4.92 10.39
N ASP A 316 -11.25 -6.00 11.12
CA ASP A 316 -10.17 -6.22 12.09
C ASP A 316 -9.76 -7.70 12.11
N GLU A 317 -8.97 -8.14 13.10
CA GLU A 317 -8.48 -9.51 13.24
C GLU A 317 -9.56 -10.61 13.31
N ARG A 318 -10.83 -10.21 13.46
CA ARG A 318 -11.98 -11.11 13.45
C ARG A 318 -12.50 -11.38 12.04
N HIS A 319 -11.78 -10.95 11.02
CA HIS A 319 -12.14 -11.13 9.62
C HIS A 319 -11.03 -11.86 8.85
N ASP A 320 -11.42 -12.81 8.01
CA ASP A 320 -10.57 -13.38 6.97
C ASP A 320 -11.04 -12.89 5.60
N TYR A 321 -10.17 -12.92 4.60
CA TYR A 321 -10.51 -12.57 3.22
C TYR A 321 -10.19 -13.70 2.24
N THR A 322 -10.97 -13.74 1.15
CA THR A 322 -10.62 -14.50 -0.05
C THR A 322 -11.05 -13.72 -1.28
N ALA A 323 -10.43 -14.02 -2.42
CA ALA A 323 -10.83 -13.50 -3.72
C ALA A 323 -11.45 -14.63 -4.53
N ALA A 324 -12.66 -14.45 -5.04
CA ALA A 324 -13.34 -15.46 -5.84
C ALA A 324 -14.47 -14.85 -6.68
N ASP A 325 -14.69 -15.36 -7.88
CA ASP A 325 -15.78 -14.90 -8.76
C ASP A 325 -17.12 -15.49 -8.30
N TRP A 326 -17.79 -14.80 -7.38
CA TRP A 326 -19.04 -15.24 -6.78
C TRP A 326 -20.22 -15.10 -7.74
N ASN A 327 -20.24 -14.03 -8.54
CA ASN A 327 -21.35 -13.72 -9.42
C ASN A 327 -21.24 -14.37 -10.83
N GLY A 328 -20.07 -14.95 -11.16
CA GLY A 328 -19.79 -15.62 -12.43
C GLY A 328 -19.51 -14.68 -13.60
N ASP A 329 -19.05 -13.44 -13.34
CA ASP A 329 -18.74 -12.44 -14.36
C ASP A 329 -17.32 -12.54 -14.91
N GLY A 330 -16.50 -13.44 -14.37
CA GLY A 330 -15.11 -13.66 -14.75
C GLY A 330 -14.12 -12.72 -14.07
N ARG A 331 -14.56 -11.86 -13.14
CA ARG A 331 -13.67 -11.06 -12.27
C ARG A 331 -13.79 -11.56 -10.82
N PRO A 332 -12.67 -11.84 -10.14
CA PRO A 332 -12.66 -12.14 -8.72
C PRO A 332 -13.29 -11.02 -7.88
N ASP A 333 -14.32 -11.36 -7.12
CA ASP A 333 -14.94 -10.52 -6.09
C ASP A 333 -14.13 -10.58 -4.77
N LEU A 334 -14.25 -9.56 -3.92
CA LEU A 334 -13.68 -9.61 -2.57
C LEU A 334 -14.68 -10.19 -1.59
N VAL A 335 -14.32 -11.30 -0.97
CA VAL A 335 -15.09 -11.95 0.10
C VAL A 335 -14.46 -11.62 1.45
N ALA A 336 -15.22 -11.04 2.37
CA ALA A 336 -14.84 -10.86 3.77
C ALA A 336 -15.69 -11.76 4.67
N VAL A 337 -15.03 -12.55 5.50
CA VAL A 337 -15.66 -13.51 6.42
C VAL A 337 -15.42 -13.06 7.85
N GLN A 338 -16.44 -12.55 8.52
CA GLN A 338 -16.38 -12.19 9.93
C GLN A 338 -16.56 -13.46 10.78
N LYS A 339 -15.46 -14.01 11.26
CA LYS A 339 -15.41 -15.31 11.96
C LYS A 339 -15.78 -15.24 13.44
N THR A 340 -15.64 -14.08 14.07
CA THR A 340 -16.02 -13.86 15.48
C THR A 340 -16.54 -12.45 15.74
N GLY A 341 -17.13 -12.25 16.93
CA GLY A 341 -17.60 -10.94 17.40
C GLY A 341 -18.74 -10.35 16.56
N THR A 342 -19.52 -11.23 15.93
CA THR A 342 -20.76 -10.90 15.24
C THR A 342 -21.92 -10.79 16.22
N ASP A 343 -22.90 -9.93 15.93
CA ASP A 343 -24.10 -9.79 16.75
C ASP A 343 -25.00 -11.04 16.65
N SER A 344 -24.92 -11.75 15.53
CA SER A 344 -25.66 -12.98 15.28
C SER A 344 -25.13 -14.20 16.05
N GLY A 345 -23.90 -14.14 16.57
CA GLY A 345 -23.19 -15.30 17.15
C GLY A 345 -22.84 -16.37 16.10
N LYS A 346 -22.95 -16.04 14.81
CA LYS A 346 -22.61 -16.89 13.67
C LYS A 346 -21.61 -16.21 12.76
N VAL A 347 -20.94 -16.97 11.91
CA VAL A 347 -20.06 -16.41 10.87
C VAL A 347 -20.91 -15.61 9.89
N GLU A 348 -20.48 -14.40 9.57
CA GLU A 348 -21.13 -13.51 8.59
C GLU A 348 -20.20 -13.32 7.38
N VAL A 349 -20.77 -13.35 6.18
CA VAL A 349 -20.04 -13.23 4.91
C VAL A 349 -20.57 -12.02 4.15
N ARG A 350 -19.65 -11.15 3.74
CA ARG A 350 -19.91 -9.98 2.91
C ARG A 350 -19.06 -10.05 1.65
N ILE A 351 -19.66 -9.88 0.47
CA ILE A 351 -18.96 -9.93 -0.81
C ILE A 351 -19.14 -8.61 -1.55
N ALA A 352 -18.03 -7.95 -1.87
CA ALA A 352 -18.00 -6.77 -2.71
C ALA A 352 -17.59 -7.13 -4.15
N ASP A 353 -18.24 -6.52 -5.14
CA ASP A 353 -18.04 -6.78 -6.57
C ASP A 353 -16.58 -6.67 -7.04
N GLY A 354 -16.19 -7.51 -7.99
CA GLY A 354 -14.87 -7.49 -8.61
C GLY A 354 -14.63 -6.30 -9.55
N ASP A 355 -15.69 -5.63 -10.04
CA ASP A 355 -15.55 -4.49 -10.96
C ASP A 355 -14.97 -3.25 -10.26
N SER A 356 -15.60 -2.82 -9.16
CA SER A 356 -15.23 -1.61 -8.44
C SER A 356 -14.93 -1.80 -6.95
N PHE A 357 -15.33 -2.95 -6.40
CA PHE A 357 -15.43 -3.25 -4.97
C PHE A 357 -16.37 -2.33 -4.19
N ARG A 358 -17.18 -1.50 -4.84
CA ARG A 358 -18.06 -0.50 -4.19
C ARG A 358 -19.50 -0.94 -4.04
N ASP A 359 -19.87 -2.06 -4.63
CA ASP A 359 -21.20 -2.64 -4.50
C ASP A 359 -21.13 -3.95 -3.71
N LEU A 360 -21.93 -4.03 -2.66
CA LEU A 360 -22.07 -5.26 -1.89
C LEU A 360 -23.06 -6.16 -2.60
N ILE A 361 -22.58 -7.30 -3.11
CA ILE A 361 -23.36 -8.27 -3.88
C ILE A 361 -23.85 -9.45 -3.03
N LEU A 362 -23.29 -9.63 -1.83
CA LEU A 362 -23.79 -10.56 -0.82
C LEU A 362 -23.55 -9.99 0.59
N ASP A 363 -24.56 -10.10 1.45
CA ASP A 363 -24.46 -9.87 2.90
C ASP A 363 -25.31 -10.92 3.60
N VAL A 364 -24.69 -11.87 4.28
CA VAL A 364 -25.40 -13.03 4.80
C VAL A 364 -24.82 -13.53 6.13
N THR A 365 -25.71 -13.84 7.07
CA THR A 365 -25.38 -14.63 8.25
C THR A 365 -25.46 -16.11 7.91
N THR A 366 -24.36 -16.85 8.05
CA THR A 366 -24.30 -18.27 7.69
C THR A 366 -24.95 -19.18 8.75
N SER A 367 -24.98 -20.49 8.51
CA SER A 367 -25.33 -21.48 9.54
C SER A 367 -24.18 -21.80 10.50
N LEU A 368 -22.94 -21.41 10.20
CA LEU A 368 -21.76 -21.72 11.02
C LEU A 368 -21.73 -20.90 12.31
N PRO A 369 -21.45 -21.52 13.47
CA PRO A 369 -21.15 -20.77 14.68
C PRO A 369 -19.83 -20.02 14.52
N VAL A 370 -19.69 -18.89 15.22
CA VAL A 370 -18.41 -18.16 15.29
C VAL A 370 -17.27 -19.06 15.79
N ASP A 371 -16.11 -18.96 15.15
CA ASP A 371 -14.92 -19.76 15.45
C ASP A 371 -13.65 -19.04 14.98
N ASP A 372 -12.81 -18.60 15.91
CA ASP A 372 -11.53 -17.94 15.60
C ASP A 372 -10.45 -18.89 15.07
N ARG A 373 -10.68 -20.20 15.17
CA ARG A 373 -9.76 -21.25 14.73
C ARG A 373 -9.97 -21.66 13.27
N ALA A 374 -11.09 -21.25 12.68
CA ALA A 374 -11.43 -21.56 11.30
C ALA A 374 -10.73 -20.57 10.35
N GLN A 375 -10.17 -21.09 9.28
CA GLN A 375 -9.75 -20.36 8.08
C GLN A 375 -10.73 -20.66 6.96
N PHE A 376 -10.95 -19.70 6.06
CA PHE A 376 -12.01 -19.78 5.06
C PHE A 376 -11.47 -19.71 3.64
N ALA A 377 -12.15 -20.41 2.72
CA ALA A 377 -11.92 -20.34 1.29
C ALA A 377 -13.26 -20.42 0.52
N MET A 378 -13.26 -19.93 -0.71
CA MET A 378 -14.41 -19.98 -1.62
C MET A 378 -14.06 -20.79 -2.87
N VAL A 379 -14.69 -21.95 -3.04
CA VAL A 379 -14.46 -22.86 -4.18
C VAL A 379 -15.74 -23.62 -4.52
N ASP A 380 -15.94 -23.98 -5.78
CA ASP A 380 -17.02 -24.91 -6.16
C ASP A 380 -16.67 -26.33 -5.69
N TRP A 381 -17.14 -26.73 -4.51
CA TRP A 381 -16.76 -27.97 -3.85
C TRP A 381 -17.49 -29.18 -4.42
N ASN A 382 -18.76 -29.02 -4.78
CA ASN A 382 -19.60 -30.10 -5.33
C ASN A 382 -19.66 -30.13 -6.87
N ALA A 383 -18.99 -29.21 -7.57
CA ALA A 383 -19.02 -29.04 -9.02
C ALA A 383 -20.41 -28.69 -9.57
N ASP A 384 -21.20 -27.87 -8.86
CA ASP A 384 -22.52 -27.40 -9.29
C ASP A 384 -22.50 -26.04 -10.01
N GLY A 385 -21.32 -25.41 -10.12
CA GLY A 385 -21.13 -24.10 -10.74
C GLY A 385 -21.48 -22.92 -9.84
N ARG A 386 -21.63 -23.14 -8.53
CA ARG A 386 -21.70 -22.11 -7.48
C ARG A 386 -20.53 -22.30 -6.53
N LEU A 387 -19.98 -21.20 -6.02
CA LEU A 387 -18.91 -21.27 -5.04
C LEU A 387 -19.47 -21.61 -3.65
N ASP A 388 -18.85 -22.58 -2.98
CA ASP A 388 -19.16 -23.04 -1.64
C ASP A 388 -18.16 -22.50 -0.61
N LEU A 389 -18.63 -22.14 0.60
CA LEU A 389 -17.77 -21.65 1.67
C LEU A 389 -17.17 -22.83 2.43
N VAL A 390 -15.85 -22.95 2.35
CA VAL A 390 -15.09 -24.00 3.04
C VAL A 390 -14.47 -23.39 4.30
N ALA A 391 -14.80 -23.95 5.45
CA ALA A 391 -14.21 -23.62 6.74
C ALA A 391 -13.27 -24.75 7.19
N VAL A 392 -12.00 -24.44 7.42
CA VAL A 392 -10.96 -25.40 7.79
C VAL A 392 -10.39 -25.06 9.15
N ARG A 393 -10.42 -26.02 10.07
CA ARG A 393 -9.89 -25.87 11.42
C ARG A 393 -8.60 -26.65 11.54
N THR A 394 -7.50 -25.94 11.78
CA THR A 394 -6.16 -26.53 11.86
C THR A 394 -5.65 -26.69 13.29
N PHE A 395 -6.35 -26.17 14.29
CA PHE A 395 -5.99 -26.31 15.70
C PHE A 395 -7.21 -26.38 16.62
N GLY A 396 -7.01 -26.92 17.82
CA GLY A 396 -8.03 -26.98 18.86
C GLY A 396 -9.26 -27.84 18.54
N THR A 397 -9.20 -28.71 17.53
CA THR A 397 -10.33 -29.58 17.16
C THR A 397 -10.50 -30.73 18.15
N ALA A 398 -11.74 -31.22 18.31
CA ALA A 398 -12.03 -32.31 19.23
C ALA A 398 -11.43 -33.65 18.76
N SER A 399 -11.31 -33.84 17.44
CA SER A 399 -10.68 -35.03 16.86
C SER A 399 -9.15 -35.04 16.99
N GLY A 400 -8.52 -33.90 17.30
CA GLY A 400 -7.07 -33.72 17.21
C GLY A 400 -6.54 -33.76 15.77
N LYS A 401 -7.42 -33.65 14.78
CA LYS A 401 -7.09 -33.63 13.35
C LYS A 401 -7.69 -32.42 12.66
N VAL A 402 -7.17 -32.09 11.48
CA VAL A 402 -7.75 -31.02 10.65
C VAL A 402 -9.19 -31.40 10.29
N GLU A 403 -10.11 -30.46 10.50
CA GLU A 403 -11.54 -30.63 10.26
C GLU A 403 -12.02 -29.63 9.21
N VAL A 404 -12.79 -30.10 8.23
CA VAL A 404 -13.31 -29.29 7.11
C VAL A 404 -14.83 -29.33 7.11
N GLN A 405 -15.45 -28.16 7.02
CA GLN A 405 -16.91 -28.00 6.94
C GLN A 405 -17.23 -27.13 5.74
N VAL A 406 -18.27 -27.48 4.99
CA VAL A 406 -18.58 -26.82 3.71
C VAL A 406 -20.03 -26.35 3.74
N LEU A 407 -20.25 -25.07 3.44
CA LEU A 407 -21.57 -24.50 3.24
C LEU A 407 -21.87 -24.32 1.75
N ASP A 408 -23.08 -24.71 1.39
CA ASP A 408 -23.58 -24.74 0.02
C ASP A 408 -23.86 -23.33 -0.52
N GLY A 409 -23.15 -22.97 -1.58
CA GLY A 409 -23.29 -21.72 -2.33
C GLY A 409 -24.65 -21.57 -2.99
N ALA A 410 -25.19 -22.65 -3.56
CA ALA A 410 -26.52 -22.65 -4.17
C ALA A 410 -27.64 -22.41 -3.14
N ALA A 411 -27.35 -22.62 -1.86
CA ALA A 411 -28.21 -22.30 -0.73
C ALA A 411 -27.86 -20.96 -0.05
N ASN A 412 -27.10 -20.07 -0.70
CA ASN A 412 -26.61 -18.81 -0.14
C ASN A 412 -25.92 -19.00 1.23
N LEU A 413 -25.12 -20.06 1.36
CA LEU A 413 -24.34 -20.38 2.55
C LEU A 413 -25.19 -20.64 3.82
N GLN A 414 -26.48 -20.97 3.65
CA GLN A 414 -27.41 -21.28 4.75
C GLN A 414 -27.41 -22.75 5.15
N ARG A 415 -26.84 -23.63 4.31
CA ARG A 415 -26.95 -25.08 4.46
C ARG A 415 -25.57 -25.71 4.41
N GLU A 416 -25.30 -26.64 5.32
CA GLU A 416 -24.13 -27.50 5.20
C GLU A 416 -24.29 -28.44 4.01
N LEU A 417 -23.28 -28.45 3.15
CA LEU A 417 -23.26 -29.28 1.96
C LEU A 417 -23.04 -30.75 2.31
N LEU A 418 -22.20 -31.01 3.33
CA LEU A 418 -21.81 -32.34 3.81
C LEU A 418 -21.56 -32.28 5.33
N PRO A 419 -21.67 -33.42 6.05
CA PRO A 419 -21.16 -33.52 7.41
C PRO A 419 -19.67 -33.17 7.47
N ALA A 420 -19.22 -32.60 8.59
CA ALA A 420 -17.83 -32.22 8.79
C ALA A 420 -16.86 -33.39 8.50
N ILE A 421 -15.83 -33.11 7.70
CA ILE A 421 -14.81 -34.06 7.27
C ILE A 421 -13.66 -34.00 8.27
N VAL A 422 -13.36 -35.14 8.91
CA VAL A 422 -12.15 -35.31 9.72
C VAL A 422 -11.07 -35.92 8.85
N THR A 423 -9.97 -35.20 8.64
CA THR A 423 -8.89 -35.63 7.74
C THR A 423 -7.94 -36.63 8.42
N ALA A 424 -6.92 -37.10 7.70
CA ALA A 424 -5.82 -37.86 8.28
C ALA A 424 -4.74 -36.97 8.93
N GLU A 425 -4.73 -35.66 8.64
CA GLU A 425 -3.67 -34.75 9.09
C GLU A 425 -3.92 -34.29 10.54
N PRO A 426 -2.94 -34.42 11.45
CA PRO A 426 -3.05 -33.90 12.80
C PRO A 426 -3.14 -32.37 12.81
N VAL A 427 -3.82 -31.83 13.81
CA VAL A 427 -3.85 -30.38 14.03
C VAL A 427 -2.49 -29.82 14.43
N GLN A 428 -2.25 -28.57 14.05
CA GLN A 428 -1.19 -27.74 14.60
C GLN A 428 -1.54 -26.26 14.50
N ASP A 429 -1.15 -25.52 15.54
CA ASP A 429 -1.23 -24.06 15.54
C ASP A 429 -0.33 -23.43 14.46
N GLY A 430 -0.78 -22.32 13.88
CA GLY A 430 -0.06 -21.55 12.86
C GLY A 430 0.03 -22.15 11.45
N MET A 431 -0.74 -23.21 11.14
CA MET A 431 -0.88 -23.69 9.76
C MET A 431 -1.72 -22.71 8.92
N GLN A 432 -1.27 -22.35 7.72
CA GLN A 432 -2.07 -21.61 6.75
C GLN A 432 -2.80 -22.59 5.82
N VAL A 433 -4.02 -22.25 5.42
CA VAL A 433 -4.88 -23.07 4.59
C VAL A 433 -5.14 -22.38 3.25
N GLN A 434 -5.11 -23.16 2.17
CA GLN A 434 -5.71 -22.81 0.89
C GLN A 434 -6.52 -23.99 0.37
N VAL A 435 -7.52 -23.70 -0.45
CA VAL A 435 -8.36 -24.72 -1.08
C VAL A 435 -8.37 -24.44 -2.57
N THR A 436 -7.89 -25.40 -3.36
CA THR A 436 -7.73 -25.24 -4.81
C THR A 436 -7.65 -26.62 -5.47
N ASP A 437 -8.00 -26.73 -6.75
CA ASP A 437 -7.83 -27.98 -7.51
C ASP A 437 -6.35 -28.16 -7.88
N TRP A 438 -5.59 -28.76 -6.96
CA TRP A 438 -4.13 -28.87 -7.07
C TRP A 438 -3.72 -29.80 -8.21
N ASN A 439 -4.43 -30.92 -8.35
CA ASN A 439 -4.06 -31.99 -9.28
C ASN A 439 -4.82 -31.93 -10.62
N ARG A 440 -5.80 -31.01 -10.75
CA ARG A 440 -6.63 -30.76 -11.93
C ARG A 440 -7.65 -31.85 -12.23
N ASP A 441 -8.15 -32.51 -11.20
CA ASP A 441 -9.22 -33.51 -11.31
C ASP A 441 -10.63 -32.92 -11.17
N LYS A 442 -10.74 -31.59 -11.05
CA LYS A 442 -11.97 -30.84 -10.82
C LYS A 442 -12.62 -31.16 -9.48
N ARG A 443 -11.82 -31.52 -8.48
CA ARG A 443 -12.21 -31.59 -7.07
C ARG A 443 -11.27 -30.69 -6.28
N PRO A 444 -11.79 -29.73 -5.50
CA PRO A 444 -10.91 -28.91 -4.68
C PRO A 444 -10.14 -29.76 -3.66
N ASP A 445 -8.83 -29.56 -3.63
CA ASP A 445 -7.89 -30.13 -2.67
C ASP A 445 -7.65 -29.13 -1.52
N VAL A 446 -7.28 -29.64 -0.34
CA VAL A 446 -6.92 -28.79 0.80
C VAL A 446 -5.39 -28.74 0.94
N VAL A 447 -4.85 -27.55 0.79
CA VAL A 447 -3.43 -27.26 0.89
C VAL A 447 -3.13 -26.66 2.26
N LEU A 448 -2.24 -27.32 3.00
CA LEU A 448 -1.81 -26.91 4.33
C LEU A 448 -0.34 -26.49 4.26
N VAL A 449 -0.07 -25.23 4.58
CA VAL A 449 1.28 -24.68 4.67
C VAL A 449 1.64 -24.54 6.14
N ARG A 450 2.64 -25.30 6.58
CA ARG A 450 3.17 -25.27 7.93
C ARG A 450 4.45 -24.45 7.95
N LYS A 451 4.42 -23.28 8.59
CA LYS A 451 5.63 -22.52 8.87
C LYS A 451 6.41 -23.15 10.04
N PRO A 452 7.76 -23.17 9.99
CA PRO A 452 8.56 -23.70 11.08
C PRO A 452 8.53 -22.76 12.30
N ALA A 453 8.68 -23.31 13.51
CA ALA A 453 8.78 -22.50 14.73
C ALA A 453 10.11 -21.73 14.86
N THR A 454 11.13 -22.11 14.09
CA THR A 454 12.46 -21.49 14.09
C THR A 454 12.94 -21.28 12.66
N ALA A 455 13.77 -20.27 12.43
CA ALA A 455 14.31 -19.97 11.09
C ALA A 455 15.18 -21.11 10.50
N GLU A 456 15.65 -22.02 11.36
CA GLU A 456 16.40 -23.22 10.97
C GLU A 456 15.47 -24.35 10.47
N GLY A 457 14.20 -24.35 10.88
CA GLY A 457 13.19 -25.25 10.34
C GLY A 457 12.82 -24.88 8.90
N LYS A 458 12.17 -25.80 8.19
CA LYS A 458 11.68 -25.58 6.82
C LYS A 458 10.16 -25.48 6.81
N THR A 459 9.62 -24.62 5.96
CA THR A 459 8.19 -24.60 5.68
C THR A 459 7.81 -25.93 5.03
N GLU A 460 6.77 -26.59 5.53
CA GLU A 460 6.25 -27.86 5.01
C GLU A 460 4.92 -27.63 4.30
N LEU A 461 4.72 -28.28 3.17
CA LEU A 461 3.50 -28.24 2.37
C LEU A 461 2.86 -29.63 2.35
N HIS A 462 1.61 -29.72 2.80
CA HIS A 462 0.81 -30.94 2.74
C HIS A 462 -0.44 -30.69 1.89
N VAL A 463 -0.69 -31.54 0.90
CA VAL A 463 -1.87 -31.43 0.03
C VAL A 463 -2.76 -32.65 0.25
N LEU A 464 -4.00 -32.41 0.66
CA LEU A 464 -5.01 -33.43 0.93
C LEU A 464 -5.99 -33.51 -0.23
N ASP A 465 -6.18 -34.72 -0.74
CA ASP A 465 -6.90 -35.02 -1.96
C ASP A 465 -8.43 -34.91 -1.81
N GLY A 466 -9.03 -33.96 -2.52
CA GLY A 466 -10.48 -33.75 -2.58
C GLY A 466 -11.23 -34.95 -3.16
N ALA A 467 -10.71 -35.59 -4.21
CA ALA A 467 -11.34 -36.76 -4.83
C ALA A 467 -11.37 -37.98 -3.89
N ALA A 468 -10.42 -38.07 -2.97
CA ALA A 468 -10.40 -39.06 -1.89
C ALA A 468 -11.06 -38.58 -0.59
N LYS A 469 -11.89 -37.53 -0.62
CA LYS A 469 -12.56 -36.94 0.55
C LYS A 469 -11.57 -36.57 1.66
N LEU A 470 -10.41 -36.03 1.27
CA LEU A 470 -9.31 -35.62 2.15
C LEU A 470 -8.68 -36.74 2.98
N SER A 471 -8.91 -38.01 2.61
CA SER A 471 -8.33 -39.17 3.30
C SER A 471 -6.93 -39.54 2.78
N ARG A 472 -6.55 -39.04 1.61
CA ARG A 472 -5.26 -39.28 0.95
C ARG A 472 -4.44 -38.00 0.89
N THR A 473 -3.15 -38.10 1.18
CA THR A 473 -2.18 -37.00 0.98
C THR A 473 -1.54 -37.14 -0.40
N LEU A 474 -1.65 -36.12 -1.24
CA LEU A 474 -1.01 -36.05 -2.57
C LEU A 474 0.45 -35.62 -2.46
N VAL A 475 0.71 -34.61 -1.64
CA VAL A 475 2.03 -34.01 -1.47
C VAL A 475 2.33 -33.85 0.01
N LYS A 476 3.57 -34.19 0.40
CA LYS A 476 4.15 -33.86 1.71
C LYS A 476 5.61 -33.50 1.50
N ALA A 477 5.90 -32.21 1.41
CA ALA A 477 7.21 -31.70 1.00
C ALA A 477 7.74 -30.64 1.96
N ARG A 478 9.06 -30.63 2.17
CA ARG A 478 9.78 -29.53 2.84
C ARG A 478 10.28 -28.58 1.78
N THR A 479 10.02 -27.30 1.92
CA THR A 479 10.46 -26.28 0.97
C THR A 479 11.90 -25.85 1.24
N LEU A 480 12.50 -25.11 0.30
CA LEU A 480 13.82 -24.52 0.47
C LEU A 480 13.87 -23.50 1.63
N LEU A 481 12.75 -22.85 1.96
CA LEU A 481 12.70 -21.68 2.81
C LEU A 481 12.39 -22.01 4.28
N GLY A 482 13.07 -21.33 5.20
CA GLY A 482 12.79 -21.36 6.64
C GLY A 482 12.05 -20.10 7.07
N LEU A 483 10.75 -20.04 6.75
CA LEU A 483 9.92 -18.84 6.97
C LEU A 483 9.24 -18.90 8.32
N ALA A 484 10.00 -18.65 9.39
CA ALA A 484 9.51 -18.83 10.76
C ALA A 484 8.75 -17.64 11.35
N ASP A 485 8.67 -16.52 10.63
CA ASP A 485 8.12 -15.29 11.18
C ASP A 485 7.01 -14.68 10.32
N GLU A 486 6.18 -13.86 10.97
CA GLU A 486 4.99 -13.20 10.41
C GLU A 486 5.30 -12.16 9.31
N ARG A 487 6.59 -11.88 9.07
CA ARG A 487 6.98 -11.00 7.97
C ARG A 487 6.72 -11.65 6.62
N TYR A 488 6.57 -12.97 6.57
CA TYR A 488 6.34 -13.71 5.33
C TYR A 488 4.91 -14.23 5.22
N ALA A 489 4.25 -13.95 4.10
CA ALA A 489 3.07 -14.67 3.66
C ALA A 489 3.46 -15.75 2.65
N VAL A 490 2.72 -16.86 2.64
CA VAL A 490 2.87 -17.93 1.65
C VAL A 490 1.53 -18.12 0.96
N LEU A 491 1.55 -18.01 -0.36
CA LEU A 491 0.41 -18.16 -1.27
C LEU A 491 0.75 -19.32 -2.21
N VAL A 492 -0.25 -20.06 -2.68
CA VAL A 492 -0.06 -21.15 -3.64
C VAL A 492 -0.97 -20.88 -4.83
N THR A 493 -0.37 -20.68 -6.00
CA THR A 493 -1.12 -20.42 -7.23
C THR A 493 -0.26 -20.71 -8.46
N ASP A 494 -0.85 -20.76 -9.65
CA ASP A 494 -0.15 -20.95 -10.93
C ASP A 494 0.55 -19.66 -11.40
N ALA A 495 1.49 -19.17 -10.58
CA ALA A 495 2.14 -17.87 -10.79
C ALA A 495 3.02 -17.82 -12.05
N SER A 496 3.51 -18.98 -12.52
CA SER A 496 4.28 -19.08 -13.76
C SER A 496 3.43 -19.28 -15.01
N GLY A 497 2.12 -19.53 -14.87
CA GLY A 497 1.21 -19.87 -15.97
C GLY A 497 1.52 -21.21 -16.64
N ASP A 498 2.35 -22.04 -16.02
CA ASP A 498 2.80 -23.33 -16.54
C ASP A 498 1.80 -24.46 -16.24
N LYS A 499 0.68 -24.11 -15.62
CA LYS A 499 -0.38 -25.03 -15.26
C LYS A 499 -0.02 -25.94 -14.08
N ARG A 500 0.89 -25.52 -13.21
CA ARG A 500 1.20 -26.21 -11.94
C ARG A 500 1.18 -25.17 -10.82
N PRO A 501 0.61 -25.51 -9.65
CA PRO A 501 0.66 -24.60 -8.52
C PRO A 501 2.11 -24.35 -8.06
N ASP A 502 2.52 -23.09 -8.12
CA ASP A 502 3.75 -22.55 -7.56
C ASP A 502 3.53 -22.07 -6.12
N MET A 503 4.61 -21.96 -5.36
CA MET A 503 4.56 -21.33 -4.03
C MET A 503 5.10 -19.89 -4.12
N VAL A 504 4.22 -18.92 -3.92
CA VAL A 504 4.54 -17.50 -3.89
C VAL A 504 4.77 -17.07 -2.44
N VAL A 505 5.97 -16.56 -2.16
CA VAL A 505 6.35 -16.09 -0.84
C VAL A 505 6.49 -14.58 -0.88
N VAL A 506 5.80 -13.88 0.02
CA VAL A 506 5.84 -12.42 0.09
C VAL A 506 6.41 -11.99 1.43
N GLN A 507 7.59 -11.36 1.43
CA GLN A 507 8.12 -10.67 2.60
C GLN A 507 7.48 -9.29 2.71
N LYS A 508 6.51 -9.16 3.61
CA LYS A 508 5.68 -7.98 3.85
C LYS A 508 6.40 -6.88 4.63
N THR A 509 7.36 -7.25 5.49
CA THR A 509 8.06 -6.32 6.37
C THR A 509 9.54 -6.71 6.56
N GLY A 510 10.35 -5.76 7.04
CA GLY A 510 11.77 -5.99 7.32
C GLY A 510 12.65 -6.20 6.07
N THR A 511 12.20 -5.72 4.91
CA THR A 511 13.00 -5.65 3.69
C THR A 511 13.93 -4.42 3.73
N ALA A 512 15.14 -4.56 3.17
CA ALA A 512 16.17 -3.52 3.26
C ALA A 512 15.77 -2.18 2.60
N ASN A 513 14.82 -2.22 1.66
CA ASN A 513 14.36 -1.05 0.90
C ASN A 513 12.91 -0.66 1.19
N GLY A 514 12.26 -1.29 2.18
CA GLY A 514 10.89 -0.98 2.60
C GLY A 514 9.78 -1.42 1.64
N ARG A 515 10.12 -2.12 0.56
CA ARG A 515 9.17 -2.72 -0.39
C ARG A 515 8.92 -4.19 -0.06
N ALA A 516 7.69 -4.67 -0.21
CA ALA A 516 7.46 -6.09 -0.07
C ALA A 516 8.17 -6.84 -1.22
N HIS A 517 8.86 -7.93 -0.87
CA HIS A 517 9.63 -8.72 -1.82
C HIS A 517 8.94 -10.06 -2.05
N VAL A 518 8.80 -10.46 -3.30
CA VAL A 518 8.12 -11.68 -3.72
C VAL A 518 9.15 -12.67 -4.24
N TRP A 519 9.03 -13.94 -3.87
CA TRP A 519 9.71 -15.06 -4.50
C TRP A 519 8.68 -16.05 -5.00
N VAL A 520 8.88 -16.57 -6.20
CA VAL A 520 8.11 -17.71 -6.72
C VAL A 520 8.99 -18.94 -6.66
N LEU A 521 8.49 -20.01 -6.05
CA LEU A 521 9.15 -21.30 -5.98
C LEU A 521 8.38 -22.27 -6.88
N GLY A 522 9.08 -22.83 -7.86
CA GLY A 522 8.49 -23.72 -8.87
C GLY A 522 7.90 -25.01 -8.27
N GLY A 523 6.69 -25.36 -8.69
CA GLY A 523 5.96 -26.58 -8.33
C GLY A 523 6.39 -27.87 -9.02
#